data_AF-A0A7U9SI98-F1
#
_entry.id   AF-A0A7U9SI98-F1
#
_cell.length_a   1.000
_cell.length_b   1.000
_cell.length_c   1.000
_cell.angle_alpha   90.00
_cell.angle_beta   90.00
_cell.angle_gamma   90.00
#
_symmetry.space_group_name_H-M   'P 1'
#
loop_
_entity.id
_entity.type
_entity.pdbx_description
1 polymer ?
#
loop_
_entity_poly.entity_id
_entity_poly.type
_entity_poly.pdbx_seq_one_letter_code
_entity_poly.pdbx_strand_id
1 'polypeptide(L)'
;MAEYQVGQIYEGLKESDLYILTEFFKMLGNPTRIRILFLLMEQDANVGDLAEQLGITQSAVSHHVETVCLLSKLHVEHHIEVELDLDEMDLTAAEKKATYEEIKAYVKEYTGLKVSNLYIAQVKQKCGIIERENYNKPKSEGTRQPQCPLEKEAAIKAALEHFGMI
;
A
#
# COMPACT_ATOMS: atom_id res chain seq x y z
N MET A 1 20.55 2.42 -17.60
CA MET A 1 19.77 1.22 -17.95
C MET A 1 20.45 0.06 -17.25
N ALA A 2 20.02 -0.29 -16.03
CA ALA A 2 20.60 -1.43 -15.33
C ALA A 2 20.11 -2.70 -16.04
N GLU A 3 21.04 -3.50 -16.55
CA GLU A 3 20.75 -4.82 -17.11
C GLU A 3 20.26 -5.70 -15.96
N TYR A 4 18.98 -6.07 -15.99
CA TYR A 4 18.42 -7.06 -15.09
C TYR A 4 18.97 -8.43 -15.52
N GLN A 5 20.04 -8.89 -14.87
CA GLN A 5 20.41 -10.29 -14.93
C GLN A 5 19.28 -11.09 -14.29
N VAL A 6 18.46 -11.74 -15.12
CA VAL A 6 17.58 -12.81 -14.68
C VAL A 6 18.49 -13.89 -14.11
N GLY A 7 18.68 -13.88 -12.79
CA GLY A 7 19.41 -14.91 -12.08
C GLY A 7 18.80 -16.28 -12.38
N GLN A 8 19.60 -17.34 -12.20
CA GLN A 8 19.24 -18.76 -12.44
C GLN A 8 18.05 -19.29 -11.61
N ILE A 9 17.23 -18.43 -11.02
CA ILE A 9 16.14 -18.71 -10.08
C ILE A 9 14.99 -19.51 -10.74
N TYR A 10 14.90 -19.51 -12.07
CA TYR A 10 13.81 -20.15 -12.82
C TYR A 10 14.09 -21.60 -13.26
N GLU A 11 15.29 -22.15 -13.00
CA GLU A 11 15.57 -23.55 -13.34
C GLU A 11 14.80 -24.50 -12.39
N GLY A 12 13.63 -24.96 -12.83
CA GLY A 12 12.86 -26.02 -12.15
C GLY A 12 11.45 -25.65 -11.69
N LEU A 13 11.06 -24.38 -11.77
CA LEU A 13 9.69 -23.93 -11.45
C LEU A 13 8.71 -24.34 -12.56
N LYS A 14 7.68 -25.10 -12.21
CA LYS A 14 6.57 -25.44 -13.12
C LYS A 14 5.53 -24.34 -13.11
N GLU A 15 4.77 -24.23 -14.20
CA GLU A 15 3.63 -23.30 -14.29
C GLU A 15 2.59 -23.51 -13.17
N SER A 16 2.41 -24.77 -12.74
CA SER A 16 1.56 -25.10 -11.59
C SER A 16 2.04 -24.44 -10.29
N ASP A 17 3.35 -24.33 -10.12
CA ASP A 17 3.96 -23.76 -8.91
C ASP A 17 3.74 -22.25 -8.89
N LEU A 18 3.80 -21.59 -10.06
CA LEU A 18 3.46 -20.18 -10.20
C LEU A 18 1.99 -19.90 -9.84
N TYR A 19 1.07 -20.79 -10.21
CA TYR A 19 -0.34 -20.65 -9.83
C TYR A 19 -0.54 -20.80 -8.32
N ILE A 20 0.12 -21.78 -7.70
CA ILE A 20 0.09 -22.00 -6.24
C ILE A 20 0.66 -20.77 -5.51
N LEU A 21 1.83 -20.30 -5.93
CA LEU A 21 2.47 -19.10 -5.36
C LEU A 21 1.59 -17.86 -5.52
N THR A 22 0.96 -17.69 -6.69
CA THR A 22 0.07 -16.55 -6.95
C THR A 22 -1.12 -16.55 -6.00
N GLU A 23 -1.80 -17.68 -5.83
CA GLU A 23 -2.93 -17.77 -4.90
C GLU A 23 -2.48 -17.62 -3.44
N PHE A 24 -1.31 -18.14 -3.08
CA PHE A 24 -0.71 -17.95 -1.77
C PHE A 24 -0.45 -16.47 -1.47
N PHE A 25 0.24 -15.74 -2.36
CA PHE A 25 0.52 -14.32 -2.18
C PHE A 25 -0.73 -13.44 -2.22
N LYS A 26 -1.73 -13.76 -3.05
CA LYS A 26 -3.03 -13.06 -3.01
C LYS A 26 -3.72 -13.20 -1.66
N MET A 27 -3.63 -14.40 -1.07
CA MET A 27 -4.22 -14.66 0.25
C MET A 27 -3.43 -13.94 1.36
N LEU A 28 -2.10 -13.89 1.26
CA LEU A 28 -1.26 -13.14 2.20
C LEU A 28 -1.32 -11.62 2.01
N GLY A 29 -1.66 -11.10 0.83
CA GLY A 29 -1.68 -9.67 0.52
C GLY A 29 -2.70 -8.83 1.31
N ASN A 30 -3.33 -9.39 2.35
CA ASN A 30 -4.15 -8.65 3.29
C ASN A 30 -3.30 -8.25 4.53
N PRO A 31 -3.15 -6.94 4.82
CA PRO A 31 -2.33 -6.48 5.94
C PRO A 31 -2.74 -7.05 7.30
N THR A 32 -4.02 -7.32 7.55
CA THR A 32 -4.49 -7.92 8.81
C THR A 32 -3.99 -9.36 8.95
N ARG A 33 -3.98 -10.14 7.86
CA ARG A 33 -3.47 -11.52 7.87
C ARG A 33 -1.96 -11.56 8.14
N ILE A 34 -1.21 -10.64 7.52
CA ILE A 34 0.23 -10.49 7.77
C ILE A 34 0.48 -10.14 9.25
N ARG A 35 -0.28 -9.19 9.82
CA ARG A 35 -0.17 -8.85 11.24
C ARG A 35 -0.48 -10.05 12.15
N ILE A 36 -1.53 -10.82 11.85
CA ILE A 36 -1.86 -12.03 12.61
C ILE A 36 -0.69 -13.03 12.58
N LEU A 37 -0.07 -13.25 11.42
CA LEU A 37 1.10 -14.12 11.29
C LEU A 37 2.27 -13.63 12.15
N PHE A 38 2.61 -12.34 12.10
CA PHE A 38 3.68 -11.78 12.94
C PHE A 38 3.40 -11.97 14.43
N LEU A 39 2.17 -11.67 14.88
CA LEU A 39 1.80 -11.84 16.29
C LEU A 39 1.92 -13.30 16.74
N LEU A 40 1.49 -14.24 15.90
CA LEU A 40 1.59 -15.67 16.19
C LEU A 40 3.02 -16.23 16.07
N MET A 41 3.90 -15.59 15.30
CA MET A 41 5.32 -15.93 15.25
C MET A 41 6.07 -15.47 16.50
N GLU A 42 5.63 -14.37 17.12
CA GLU A 42 6.22 -13.88 18.37
C GLU A 42 5.74 -14.69 19.59
N GLN A 43 4.45 -15.02 19.66
CA GLN A 43 3.86 -15.74 20.80
C GLN A 43 2.52 -16.41 20.46
N ASP A 44 2.18 -17.45 21.22
CA ASP A 44 0.84 -18.04 21.19
C ASP A 44 -0.22 -17.01 21.65
N ALA A 45 -1.26 -16.83 20.84
CA ALA A 45 -2.36 -15.90 21.12
C ALA A 45 -3.72 -16.52 20.77
N ASN A 46 -4.73 -16.27 21.60
CA ASN A 46 -6.10 -16.68 21.27
C ASN A 46 -6.81 -15.60 20.43
N VAL A 47 -7.98 -15.93 19.87
CA VAL A 47 -8.76 -15.01 19.02
C VAL A 47 -9.15 -13.71 19.74
N GLY A 48 -9.42 -13.78 21.05
CA GLY A 48 -9.71 -12.62 21.89
C GLY A 48 -8.50 -11.68 22.00
N ASP A 49 -7.32 -12.24 22.30
CA ASP A 49 -6.08 -11.47 22.43
C ASP A 49 -5.72 -10.79 21.10
N LEU A 50 -5.84 -11.53 19.99
CA LEU A 50 -5.62 -11.00 18.64
C LEU A 50 -6.61 -9.88 18.30
N ALA A 51 -7.87 -10.01 18.70
CA ALA A 51 -8.89 -9.00 18.47
C ALA A 51 -8.58 -7.69 19.22
N GLU A 52 -8.11 -7.81 20.47
CA GLU A 52 -7.70 -6.66 21.28
C GLU A 52 -6.48 -5.96 20.68
N GLN A 53 -5.43 -6.71 20.32
CA GLN A 53 -4.20 -6.15 19.76
C GLN A 53 -4.41 -5.50 18.38
N LEU A 54 -5.30 -6.07 17.55
CA LEU A 54 -5.58 -5.56 16.21
C LEU A 54 -6.68 -4.49 16.18
N GLY A 55 -7.44 -4.32 17.27
CA GLY A 55 -8.56 -3.38 17.34
C GLY A 55 -9.72 -3.74 16.40
N ILE A 56 -9.94 -5.02 16.12
CA ILE A 56 -11.02 -5.52 15.26
C ILE A 56 -11.89 -6.53 16.01
N THR A 57 -13.05 -6.87 15.46
CA THR A 57 -13.96 -7.83 16.12
C THR A 57 -13.36 -9.23 16.12
N GLN A 58 -13.66 -10.02 17.17
CA GLN A 58 -13.28 -11.45 17.22
C GLN A 58 -13.80 -12.22 15.99
N SER A 59 -15.00 -11.89 15.48
CA SER A 59 -15.53 -12.50 14.25
C SER A 59 -14.66 -12.21 13.03
N ALA A 60 -14.13 -10.99 12.90
CA ALA A 60 -13.23 -10.64 11.82
C ALA A 60 -11.88 -11.36 11.97
N VAL A 61 -11.34 -11.43 13.19
CA VAL A 61 -10.12 -12.20 13.48
C VAL A 61 -10.31 -13.67 13.11
N SER A 62 -11.38 -14.33 13.57
CA SER A 62 -11.64 -15.74 13.26
C SER A 62 -11.65 -16.00 11.75
N HIS A 63 -12.28 -15.13 10.97
CA HIS A 63 -12.30 -15.26 9.51
C HIS A 63 -10.90 -15.12 8.89
N HIS A 64 -10.08 -14.18 9.39
CA HIS A 64 -8.70 -14.05 8.95
C HIS A 64 -7.84 -15.25 9.36
N VAL A 65 -7.95 -15.72 10.60
CA VAL A 65 -7.22 -16.88 11.12
C VAL A 65 -7.59 -18.14 10.35
N GLU A 66 -8.87 -18.41 10.13
CA GLU A 66 -9.32 -19.53 9.29
C GLU A 66 -8.69 -19.47 7.90
N THR A 67 -8.70 -18.28 7.28
CA THR A 67 -8.08 -18.08 5.97
C THR A 67 -6.58 -18.40 6.00
N VAL A 68 -5.87 -17.96 7.03
CA VAL A 68 -4.42 -18.20 7.20
C VAL A 68 -4.15 -19.69 7.46
N CYS A 69 -4.95 -20.36 8.29
CA CYS A 69 -4.83 -21.79 8.55
C CYS A 69 -5.13 -22.65 7.32
N LEU A 70 -6.03 -22.23 6.43
CA LEU A 70 -6.25 -22.91 5.15
C LEU A 70 -5.01 -22.92 4.25
N LEU A 71 -4.03 -22.03 4.49
CA LEU A 71 -2.75 -22.01 3.78
C LEU A 71 -1.80 -23.11 4.29
N SER A 72 -1.89 -23.52 5.56
CA SER A 72 -1.10 -24.63 6.12
C SER A 72 -1.72 -25.96 5.75
N LYS A 73 -1.63 -26.38 4.49
CA LYS A 73 -2.01 -27.75 4.12
C LYS A 73 -1.01 -28.72 4.78
N LEU A 74 -1.54 -29.60 5.63
CA LEU A 74 -0.75 -30.50 6.48
C LEU A 74 0.08 -31.54 5.69
N HIS A 75 -0.26 -31.79 4.42
CA HIS A 75 0.41 -32.78 3.55
C HIS A 75 0.67 -32.20 2.16
N VAL A 76 1.94 -31.96 1.84
CA VAL A 76 2.38 -31.52 0.52
C VAL A 76 3.59 -32.36 0.14
N GLU A 77 3.55 -33.05 -1.00
CA GLU A 77 4.70 -33.82 -1.51
C GLU A 77 5.80 -32.90 -2.09
N HIS A 78 5.49 -31.63 -2.30
CA HIS A 78 6.36 -30.62 -2.90
C HIS A 78 6.45 -29.43 -1.94
N HIS A 79 7.67 -29.06 -1.56
CA HIS A 79 7.95 -27.91 -0.71
C HIS A 79 8.59 -26.80 -1.53
N ILE A 80 8.07 -25.58 -1.39
CA ILE A 80 8.69 -24.37 -1.90
C ILE A 80 9.11 -23.56 -0.68
N GLU A 81 10.40 -23.31 -0.55
CA GLU A 81 10.94 -22.42 0.48
C GLU A 81 11.06 -21.02 -0.10
N VAL A 82 10.50 -20.04 0.59
CA VAL A 82 10.54 -18.63 0.20
C VAL A 82 11.13 -17.86 1.38
N GLU A 83 12.32 -17.30 1.18
CA GLU A 83 12.95 -16.39 2.13
C GLU A 83 12.62 -14.95 1.72
N LEU A 84 12.07 -14.17 2.66
CA LEU A 84 11.71 -12.78 2.45
C LEU A 84 12.52 -11.92 3.42
N ASP A 85 13.45 -11.14 2.87
CA ASP A 85 14.17 -10.13 3.64
C ASP A 85 13.33 -8.86 3.73
N LEU A 86 12.85 -8.54 4.93
CA LEU A 86 12.02 -7.36 5.20
C LEU A 86 12.83 -6.07 5.29
N ASP A 87 14.13 -6.16 5.59
CA ASP A 87 14.99 -4.98 5.76
C ASP A 87 15.30 -4.30 4.41
N GLU A 88 15.20 -5.06 3.32
CA GLU A 88 15.37 -4.56 1.94
C GLU A 88 14.04 -4.21 1.24
N MET A 89 12.89 -4.38 1.91
CA MET A 89 11.57 -4.11 1.34
C MET A 89 11.13 -2.65 1.54
N ASP A 90 11.44 -1.82 0.56
CA ASP A 90 10.84 -0.48 0.43
C ASP A 90 9.36 -0.58 0.02
N LEU A 91 8.52 0.35 0.52
CA LEU A 91 7.16 0.54 -0.03
C LEU A 91 7.29 0.65 -1.56
N THR A 92 6.53 -0.16 -2.29
CA THR A 92 6.55 -0.06 -3.76
C THR A 92 6.07 1.33 -4.17
N ALA A 93 6.48 1.83 -5.34
CA ALA A 93 5.98 3.11 -5.86
C ALA A 93 4.43 3.17 -5.92
N ALA A 94 3.76 2.01 -5.96
CA ALA A 94 2.31 1.91 -5.89
C ALA A 94 1.74 2.23 -4.49
N GLU A 95 2.52 2.03 -3.43
CA GLU A 95 2.13 2.17 -2.01
C GLU A 95 2.70 3.42 -1.32
N LYS A 96 3.74 4.06 -1.87
CA LYS A 96 4.26 5.38 -1.44
C LYS A 96 3.27 6.53 -1.79
N LYS A 97 2.02 6.46 -1.32
CA LYS A 97 1.00 7.50 -1.55
C LYS A 97 0.69 8.23 -0.26
N ALA A 98 1.12 9.49 -0.16
CA ALA A 98 0.68 10.36 0.92
C ALA A 98 -0.80 10.73 0.77
N THR A 99 -1.51 10.70 1.89
CA THR A 99 -2.85 11.23 2.04
C THR A 99 -2.86 12.75 1.87
N TYR A 100 -4.03 13.32 1.58
CA TYR A 100 -4.16 14.77 1.48
C TYR A 100 -3.82 15.51 2.78
N GLU A 101 -4.07 14.88 3.93
CA GLU A 101 -3.77 15.51 5.23
C GLU A 101 -2.27 15.52 5.52
N GLU A 102 -1.54 14.45 5.16
CA GLU A 102 -0.07 14.41 5.28
C GLU A 102 0.60 15.46 4.37
N ILE A 103 0.14 15.60 3.12
CA ILE A 103 0.63 16.63 2.20
C ILE A 103 0.39 18.03 2.76
N LYS A 104 -0.80 18.29 3.33
CA LYS A 104 -1.09 19.61 3.96
C LYS A 104 -0.22 19.87 5.17
N ALA A 105 0.00 18.87 6.02
CA ALA A 105 0.82 18.99 7.21
C ALA A 105 2.26 19.37 6.83
N TYR A 106 2.84 18.65 5.87
CA TYR A 106 4.19 18.93 5.35
C TYR A 106 4.29 20.36 4.78
N VAL A 107 3.37 20.76 3.91
CA VAL A 107 3.39 22.11 3.33
C VAL A 107 3.30 23.18 4.42
N LYS A 108 2.44 22.99 5.42
CA LYS A 108 2.28 23.93 6.53
C LYS A 108 3.53 24.01 7.40
N GLU A 109 4.19 22.89 7.67
CA GLU A 109 5.39 22.83 8.51
C GLU A 109 6.61 23.48 7.85
N TYR A 110 6.85 23.18 6.58
CA TYR A 110 8.05 23.65 5.86
C TYR A 110 7.91 25.03 5.24
N THR A 111 6.70 25.46 4.86
CA THR A 111 6.49 26.75 4.19
C THR A 111 5.59 27.70 4.97
N GLY A 112 4.91 27.24 6.03
CA GLY A 112 3.89 28.01 6.74
C GLY A 112 2.58 28.21 5.95
N LEU A 113 2.50 27.73 4.70
CA LEU A 113 1.36 27.97 3.82
C LEU A 113 0.23 26.96 4.05
N LYS A 114 -1.02 27.42 3.96
CA LYS A 114 -2.21 26.54 3.94
C LYS A 114 -2.62 26.24 2.50
N VAL A 115 -2.72 24.95 2.17
CA VAL A 115 -3.15 24.43 0.87
C VAL A 115 -4.47 23.68 0.96
N SER A 116 -5.28 23.74 -0.10
CA SER A 116 -6.57 23.06 -0.19
C SER A 116 -6.43 21.73 -0.93
N ASN A 117 -7.39 20.81 -0.73
CA ASN A 117 -7.43 19.55 -1.49
C ASN A 117 -7.47 19.79 -3.00
N LEU A 118 -8.16 20.85 -3.45
CA LEU A 118 -8.25 21.23 -4.85
C LEU A 118 -6.87 21.52 -5.45
N TYR A 119 -6.01 22.25 -4.74
CA TYR A 119 -4.67 22.57 -5.22
C TYR A 119 -3.77 21.34 -5.27
N ILE A 120 -3.89 20.44 -4.30
CA ILE A 120 -3.13 19.19 -4.31
C ILE A 120 -3.53 18.33 -5.52
N ALA A 121 -4.83 18.22 -5.79
CA ALA A 121 -5.34 17.50 -6.96
C ALA A 121 -4.85 18.12 -8.29
N GLN A 122 -4.89 19.45 -8.42
CA GLN A 122 -4.38 20.15 -9.61
C GLN A 122 -2.89 19.89 -9.85
N VAL A 123 -2.07 19.92 -8.80
CA VAL A 123 -0.63 19.66 -8.92
C VAL A 123 -0.37 18.20 -9.25
N LYS A 124 -1.08 17.26 -8.62
CA LYS A 124 -1.00 15.82 -8.96
C LYS A 124 -1.36 15.56 -10.42
N GLN A 125 -2.41 16.21 -10.93
CA GLN A 125 -2.79 16.14 -12.35
C GLN A 125 -1.68 16.68 -13.27
N LYS A 126 -1.06 17.82 -12.91
CA LYS A 126 0.08 18.38 -13.68
C LYS A 126 1.30 17.46 -13.68
N CYS A 127 1.53 16.73 -12.60
CA CYS A 127 2.63 15.77 -12.47
C CYS A 127 2.33 14.39 -13.08
N GLY A 128 1.16 14.17 -13.69
CA GLY A 128 0.81 12.91 -14.32
C GLY A 128 0.40 11.80 -13.35
N ILE A 129 0.14 12.11 -12.07
CA ILE A 129 -0.38 11.15 -11.10
C ILE A 129 -1.87 10.95 -11.37
N ILE A 130 -2.28 9.74 -11.77
CA ILE A 130 -3.67 9.40 -12.06
C ILE A 130 -4.47 9.38 -10.74
N GLU A 131 -5.33 10.38 -10.54
CA GLU A 131 -6.29 10.40 -9.43
C GLU A 131 -7.64 9.78 -9.83
N ARG A 132 -8.39 9.31 -8.82
CA ARG A 132 -9.80 8.90 -8.96
C ARG A 132 -10.63 10.04 -9.55
N GLU A 133 -11.68 9.70 -10.31
CA GLU A 133 -12.59 10.71 -10.86
C GLU A 133 -13.17 11.63 -9.77
N ASN A 134 -13.23 12.93 -10.06
CA ASN A 134 -13.82 13.89 -9.15
C ASN A 134 -15.35 13.77 -9.18
N TYR A 135 -15.92 13.11 -8.17
CA TYR A 135 -17.37 12.95 -8.00
C TYR A 135 -18.08 14.29 -7.72
N ASN A 136 -17.36 15.33 -7.28
CA ASN A 136 -17.90 16.69 -7.12
C ASN A 136 -17.83 17.44 -8.44
N LYS A 137 -18.81 17.18 -9.32
CA LYS A 137 -18.99 17.94 -10.55
C LYS A 137 -19.46 19.38 -10.24
N PRO A 138 -19.01 20.39 -10.98
CA PRO A 138 -19.48 21.76 -10.82
C PRO A 138 -21.01 21.84 -11.04
N LYS A 139 -21.69 22.70 -10.26
CA LYS A 139 -23.16 22.87 -10.31
C LYS A 139 -23.67 23.49 -11.63
N SER A 140 -22.79 24.08 -12.44
CA SER A 140 -23.11 24.69 -13.73
C SER A 140 -21.91 24.67 -14.69
N GLU A 141 -22.18 24.50 -15.99
CA GLU A 141 -21.18 24.63 -17.05
C GLU A 141 -20.67 26.08 -17.10
N GLY A 142 -19.36 26.27 -16.89
CA GLY A 142 -18.71 27.60 -16.97
C GLY A 142 -18.25 28.21 -15.65
N THR A 143 -18.40 27.54 -14.50
CA THR A 143 -17.82 28.03 -13.24
C THR A 143 -16.29 27.90 -13.29
N ARG A 144 -15.56 29.02 -13.40
CA ARG A 144 -14.09 29.04 -13.36
C ARG A 144 -13.59 28.52 -12.01
N GLN A 145 -12.88 27.40 -11.99
CA GLN A 145 -12.23 26.90 -10.78
C GLN A 145 -10.97 27.72 -10.47
N PRO A 146 -10.70 28.04 -9.18
CA PRO A 146 -9.46 28.71 -8.78
C PRO A 146 -8.25 27.84 -9.15
N GLN A 147 -7.26 28.43 -9.81
CA GLN A 147 -5.99 27.78 -10.10
C GLN A 147 -5.03 27.92 -8.91
N CYS A 148 -4.22 26.90 -8.67
CA CYS A 148 -3.18 26.93 -7.65
C CYS A 148 -2.17 28.06 -7.94
N PRO A 149 -1.90 28.99 -7.00
CA PRO A 149 -0.82 29.96 -7.13
C PRO A 149 0.56 29.27 -7.20
N LEU A 150 1.51 29.86 -7.93
CA LEU A 150 2.85 29.29 -8.16
C LEU A 150 3.60 28.92 -6.88
N GLU A 151 3.50 29.75 -5.83
CA GLU A 151 4.14 29.48 -4.54
C GLU A 151 3.59 28.21 -3.87
N LYS A 152 2.26 28.03 -3.91
CA LYS A 152 1.60 26.85 -3.35
C LYS A 152 1.86 25.61 -4.19
N GLU A 153 1.94 25.77 -5.51
CA GLU A 153 2.30 24.70 -6.42
C GLU A 153 3.73 24.18 -6.14
N ALA A 154 4.70 25.07 -5.96
CA ALA A 154 6.07 24.68 -5.60
C ALA A 154 6.11 23.95 -4.25
N ALA A 155 5.37 24.45 -3.24
CA ALA A 155 5.31 23.80 -1.93
C ALA A 155 4.68 22.40 -1.98
N ILE A 156 3.59 22.24 -2.74
CA ILE A 156 2.94 20.94 -2.94
C ILE A 156 3.87 20.00 -3.71
N LYS A 157 4.56 20.49 -4.74
CA LYS A 157 5.51 19.68 -5.51
C LYS A 157 6.66 19.15 -4.64
N ALA A 158 7.22 20.00 -3.79
CA ALA A 158 8.25 19.60 -2.83
C ALA A 158 7.73 18.54 -1.83
N ALA A 159 6.47 18.65 -1.39
CA ALA A 159 5.84 17.62 -0.58
C ALA A 159 5.69 16.30 -1.36
N LEU A 160 5.27 16.34 -2.62
CA LEU A 160 5.13 15.15 -3.46
C LEU A 160 6.49 14.46 -3.71
N GLU A 161 7.57 15.22 -3.94
CA GLU A 161 8.94 14.69 -4.05
C GLU A 161 9.38 14.04 -2.72
N HIS A 162 9.11 14.69 -1.59
CA HIS A 162 9.43 14.15 -0.26
C HIS A 162 8.75 12.80 0.00
N PHE A 163 7.49 12.66 -0.40
CA PHE A 163 6.75 11.40 -0.26
C PHE A 163 7.04 10.39 -1.38
N GLY A 164 7.95 10.69 -2.31
CA GLY A 164 8.31 9.80 -3.42
C GLY A 164 7.16 9.57 -4.41
N MET A 165 6.25 10.53 -4.53
CA MET A 165 5.09 10.45 -5.42
C MET A 165 5.39 10.90 -6.86
N ILE A 166 6.47 11.66 -7.06
CA ILE A 166 6.93 12.20 -8.36
C ILE A 166 8.45 12.14 -8.47
#